data_AF-A0A7J3VFJ1-F1
#
_entry.id   AF-A0A7J3VFJ1-F1
#
_cell.length_a   1.000
_cell.length_b   1.000
_cell.length_c   1.000
_cell.angle_alpha   90.00
_cell.angle_beta   90.00
_cell.angle_gamma   90.00
#
_symmetry.space_group_name_H-M   'P 1'
#
loop_
_entity.id
_entity.type
_entity.pdbx_description
1 polymer ?
#
loop_
_entity_poly.entity_id
_entity_poly.type
_entity_poly.pdbx_seq_one_letter_code
_entity_poly.pdbx_strand_id
1 'polypeptide(L)'
;DDGLATYGEDEVMQQLKNVNVYTLLVSDSIKRWSVTLECRTCGFKETRIVDMDDYEEFENSLNELNCLKCEGGNYEIIEREGLIEVLVKMAEDAEARLEVISTHTEEGEMLYRSFGGIAAITKYRTF
;
A
#
# COMPACT_ATOMS: atom_id res chain seq x y z
N ASP A 1 -5.26 -25.37 -2.97
CA ASP A 1 -5.04 -23.98 -3.39
C ASP A 1 -5.52 -23.78 -4.81
N ASP A 2 -6.58 -22.97 -4.94
CA ASP A 2 -7.11 -22.62 -6.26
C ASP A 2 -6.37 -21.42 -6.89
N GLY A 3 -5.42 -20.81 -6.15
CA GLY A 3 -4.57 -19.70 -6.60
C GLY A 3 -5.30 -18.36 -6.73
N LEU A 4 -6.48 -18.22 -6.11
CA LEU A 4 -7.39 -17.07 -6.24
C LEU A 4 -7.32 -16.10 -5.05
N ALA A 5 -6.18 -16.05 -4.37
CA ALA A 5 -5.96 -15.15 -3.24
C ALA A 5 -4.54 -14.61 -3.26
N THR A 6 -4.40 -13.36 -2.83
CA THR A 6 -3.11 -12.70 -2.64
C THR A 6 -3.14 -11.87 -1.35
N TYR A 7 -1.99 -11.65 -0.76
CA TYR A 7 -1.85 -10.93 0.50
C TYR A 7 -0.50 -10.22 0.51
N GLY A 8 -0.37 -9.24 1.39
CA GLY A 8 0.77 -8.33 1.37
C GLY A 8 0.46 -7.10 0.53
N GLU A 9 1.07 -6.00 0.92
CA GLU A 9 0.80 -4.67 0.38
C GLU A 9 1.14 -4.57 -1.10
N ASP A 10 2.37 -4.95 -1.48
CA ASP A 10 2.87 -4.86 -2.85
C ASP A 10 2.05 -5.74 -3.79
N GLU A 11 1.83 -7.00 -3.42
CA GLU A 11 1.11 -7.96 -4.26
C GLU A 11 -0.36 -7.55 -4.45
N VAL A 12 -1.04 -7.13 -3.37
CA VAL A 12 -2.44 -6.69 -3.44
C VAL A 12 -2.56 -5.40 -4.26
N MET A 13 -1.71 -4.41 -4.02
CA MET A 13 -1.70 -3.17 -4.81
C MET A 13 -1.43 -3.44 -6.29
N GLN A 14 -0.55 -4.39 -6.61
CA GLN A 14 -0.29 -4.79 -7.98
C GLN A 14 -1.52 -5.45 -8.64
N GLN A 15 -2.24 -6.32 -7.91
CA GLN A 15 -3.47 -6.93 -8.45
C GLN A 15 -4.61 -5.92 -8.61
N LEU A 16 -4.72 -4.92 -7.71
CA LEU A 16 -5.67 -3.81 -7.83
C LEU A 16 -5.39 -3.00 -9.11
N LYS A 17 -4.13 -2.63 -9.36
CA LYS A 17 -3.71 -1.94 -10.60
C LYS A 17 -4.03 -2.74 -11.86
N ASN A 18 -3.96 -4.07 -11.78
CA ASN A 18 -4.30 -4.97 -12.89
C ASN A 18 -5.80 -5.27 -12.99
N VAL A 19 -6.65 -4.65 -12.15
CA VAL A 19 -8.11 -4.86 -12.11
C VAL A 19 -8.47 -6.34 -11.87
N ASN A 20 -7.56 -7.08 -11.22
CA ASN A 20 -7.68 -8.52 -10.95
C ASN A 20 -8.23 -8.83 -9.54
N VAL A 21 -8.70 -7.84 -8.79
CA VAL A 21 -9.26 -8.05 -7.45
C VAL A 21 -10.78 -8.10 -7.52
N TYR A 22 -11.36 -9.15 -6.94
CA TYR A 22 -12.81 -9.29 -6.75
C TYR A 22 -13.23 -8.68 -5.41
N THR A 23 -12.55 -9.05 -4.32
CA THR A 23 -12.77 -8.50 -2.97
C THR A 23 -11.43 -8.13 -2.35
N LEU A 24 -11.31 -6.89 -1.88
CA LEU A 24 -10.22 -6.39 -1.06
C LEU A 24 -10.62 -6.46 0.42
N LEU A 25 -9.76 -7.06 1.24
CA LEU A 25 -9.89 -7.18 2.69
C LEU A 25 -8.82 -6.29 3.34
N VAL A 26 -9.25 -5.28 4.09
CA VAL A 26 -8.35 -4.34 4.77
C VAL A 26 -8.64 -4.31 6.25
N SER A 27 -7.61 -4.49 7.08
CA SER A 27 -7.75 -4.32 8.52
C SER A 27 -7.88 -2.84 8.88
N ASP A 28 -8.83 -2.51 9.75
CA ASP A 28 -8.96 -1.16 10.34
C ASP A 28 -7.77 -0.75 11.22
N SER A 29 -6.92 -1.71 11.55
CA SER A 29 -5.79 -1.55 12.46
C SER A 29 -4.49 -1.17 11.72
N ILE A 30 -4.51 -1.04 10.39
CA ILE A 30 -3.37 -0.55 9.61
C ILE A 30 -3.10 0.92 9.94
N LYS A 31 -1.87 1.21 10.35
CA LYS A 31 -1.40 2.56 10.64
C LYS A 31 -0.17 2.89 9.80
N ARG A 32 -0.39 3.04 8.49
CA ARG A 32 0.65 3.39 7.51
C ARG A 32 0.23 4.58 6.66
N TRP A 33 1.20 5.39 6.31
CA TRP A 33 1.10 6.43 5.29
C TRP A 33 1.53 5.88 3.94
N SER A 34 0.83 6.29 2.89
CA SER A 34 1.33 6.30 1.52
C SER A 34 1.91 7.68 1.23
N VAL A 35 3.22 7.75 1.03
CA VAL A 35 3.95 9.00 0.83
C VAL A 35 4.46 9.06 -0.60
N THR A 36 3.99 10.04 -1.38
CA THR A 36 4.49 10.28 -2.74
C THR A 36 5.67 11.25 -2.68
N LEU A 37 6.81 10.77 -3.17
CA LEU A 37 8.03 11.53 -3.33
C LEU A 37 8.16 12.00 -4.78
N GLU A 38 8.68 13.20 -4.97
CA GLU A 38 9.09 13.72 -6.28
C GLU A 38 10.54 14.18 -6.25
N CYS A 39 11.33 13.75 -7.23
CA CYS A 39 12.71 14.18 -7.36
C CYS A 39 12.74 15.63 -7.86
N ARG A 40 13.38 16.53 -7.08
CA ARG A 40 13.49 17.96 -7.39
C ARG A 40 14.24 18.25 -8.69
N THR A 41 15.07 17.31 -9.14
CA THR A 41 15.93 17.47 -10.31
C THR A 41 15.29 16.98 -11.61
N CYS A 42 14.67 15.80 -11.60
CA CYS A 42 14.15 15.16 -12.82
C CYS A 42 12.64 14.91 -12.82
N GLY A 43 11.93 15.25 -11.74
CA GLY A 43 10.48 15.05 -11.62
C GLY A 43 10.05 13.59 -11.53
N PHE A 44 10.98 12.66 -11.28
CA PHE A 44 10.62 11.26 -11.05
C PHE A 44 9.80 11.14 -9.76
N LYS A 45 8.68 10.42 -9.84
CA LYS A 45 7.83 10.14 -8.69
C LYS A 45 7.94 8.70 -8.25
N GLU A 46 8.00 8.49 -6.96
CA GLU A 46 7.85 7.18 -6.34
C GLU A 46 6.97 7.28 -5.11
N THR A 47 6.36 6.16 -4.72
CA THR A 47 5.54 6.07 -3.53
C THR A 47 6.26 5.17 -2.52
N ARG A 48 6.32 5.60 -1.26
CA ARG A 48 6.84 4.84 -0.14
C ARG A 48 5.72 4.63 0.86
N ILE A 49 5.58 3.40 1.35
CA ILE A 49 4.72 3.12 2.47
C ILE A 49 5.56 3.18 3.75
N VAL A 50 5.06 3.90 4.74
CA VAL A 50 5.79 4.21 5.98
C VAL A 50 4.84 4.02 7.15
N ASP A 51 5.26 3.30 8.19
CA ASP A 51 4.50 3.21 9.42
C ASP A 51 4.31 4.61 10.03
N MET A 52 3.12 4.89 10.55
CA MET A 52 2.78 6.23 11.06
C MET A 52 3.69 6.66 12.21
N ASP A 53 4.13 5.70 13.03
CA ASP A 53 5.01 5.93 14.17
C ASP A 53 6.45 6.27 13.74
N ASP A 54 6.87 5.79 12.56
CA ASP A 54 8.22 6.01 12.00
C ASP A 54 8.27 7.20 11.02
N TYR A 55 7.14 7.89 10.80
CA TYR A 55 7.03 8.94 9.79
C TYR A 55 8.00 10.11 10.03
N GLU A 56 8.19 10.53 11.27
CA GLU A 56 9.11 11.63 11.60
C GLU A 56 10.57 11.26 11.28
N GLU A 57 10.97 10.01 11.56
CA GLU A 57 12.30 9.50 11.21
C GLU A 57 12.47 9.42 9.69
N PHE A 58 11.46 8.92 8.99
CA PHE A 58 11.43 8.87 7.53
C PHE A 58 11.58 10.28 6.92
N GLU A 59 10.83 11.27 7.40
CA GLU A 59 10.88 12.64 6.89
C GLU A 59 12.25 13.28 7.11
N ASN A 60 12.88 13.03 8.27
CA ASN A 60 14.23 13.51 8.57
C ASN A 60 15.30 12.85 7.69
N SER A 61 15.15 11.58 7.33
CA SER A 61 16.08 10.85 6.45
C SER A 61 15.93 11.16 4.96
N LEU A 62 14.92 11.94 4.55
CA LEU A 62 14.63 12.23 3.14
C LEU A 62 15.81 12.84 2.39
N ASN A 63 16.62 13.67 3.06
CA ASN A 63 17.81 14.30 2.48
C ASN A 63 18.95 13.30 2.19
N GLU A 64 18.91 12.12 2.79
CA GLU A 64 19.88 11.05 2.59
C GLU A 64 19.48 10.13 1.43
N LEU A 65 18.22 10.19 0.99
CA LEU A 65 17.70 9.41 -0.12
C LEU A 65 18.12 10.02 -1.47
N ASN A 66 18.68 9.17 -2.32
CA ASN A 66 19.07 9.52 -3.68
C ASN A 66 17.99 9.09 -4.67
N CYS A 67 17.78 9.91 -5.71
CA CYS A 67 16.83 9.59 -6.76
C CYS A 67 17.18 8.28 -7.48
N LEU A 68 16.19 7.40 -7.64
CA LEU A 68 16.35 6.11 -8.32
C LEU A 68 16.51 6.24 -9.84
N LYS A 69 16.21 7.41 -10.41
CA LYS A 69 16.22 7.65 -11.87
C LYS A 69 17.38 8.51 -12.36
N CYS A 70 17.89 9.44 -11.55
CA CYS A 70 18.96 10.34 -11.96
C CYS A 70 20.03 10.47 -10.88
N GLU A 71 21.27 10.71 -11.31
CA GLU A 71 22.38 10.95 -10.40
C GLU A 71 22.24 12.30 -9.69
N GLY A 72 22.42 12.31 -8.36
CA GLY A 72 22.50 13.53 -7.56
C GLY A 72 21.19 14.28 -7.32
N GLY A 73 20.04 13.70 -7.67
CA GLY A 73 18.73 14.26 -7.33
C GLY A 73 18.29 13.87 -5.92
N ASN A 74 17.73 14.81 -5.17
CA ASN A 74 17.08 14.57 -3.89
C ASN A 74 15.55 14.63 -4.01
N TYR A 75 14.87 13.99 -3.08
CA TYR A 75 13.41 13.94 -3.05
C TYR A 75 12.80 15.10 -2.25
N GLU A 76 11.56 15.41 -2.57
CA GLU A 76 10.61 16.09 -1.69
C GLU A 76 9.32 15.29 -1.56
N ILE A 77 8.65 15.42 -0.42
CA ILE A 77 7.32 14.86 -0.21
C ILE A 77 6.32 15.81 -0.87
N ILE A 78 5.55 15.30 -1.83
CA ILE A 78 4.50 16.07 -2.51
C ILE A 78 3.09 15.67 -2.06
N GLU A 79 2.94 14.47 -1.48
CA GLU A 79 1.66 13.98 -0.98
C GLU A 79 1.87 12.97 0.15
N ARG A 80 0.96 12.98 1.11
CA ARG A 80 0.87 12.00 2.19
C ARG A 80 -0.61 11.70 2.43
N GLU A 81 -1.00 10.45 2.25
CA GLU A 81 -2.37 9.98 2.42
C GLU A 81 -2.38 8.68 3.26
N GLY A 82 -3.44 8.43 4.02
CA GLY A 82 -3.55 7.17 4.78
C GLY A 82 -3.59 5.98 3.83
N LEU A 83 -2.85 4.91 4.11
CA LEU A 83 -2.81 3.74 3.23
C LEU A 83 -4.21 3.14 3.01
N ILE A 84 -5.06 3.12 4.04
CA ILE A 84 -6.45 2.66 3.91
C ILE A 84 -7.22 3.51 2.89
N GLU A 85 -7.07 4.83 2.90
CA GLU A 85 -7.73 5.74 1.96
C GLU A 85 -7.25 5.51 0.53
N VAL A 86 -5.95 5.30 0.34
CA VAL A 86 -5.37 4.93 -0.97
C VAL A 86 -5.96 3.60 -1.45
N LEU A 87 -6.02 2.58 -0.58
CA LEU A 87 -6.57 1.27 -0.93
C LEU A 87 -8.07 1.33 -1.27
N VAL A 88 -8.84 2.20 -0.60
CA VAL A 88 -10.25 2.46 -0.93
C VAL A 88 -10.37 2.99 -2.36
N LYS A 89 -9.59 4.03 -2.71
CA LYS A 89 -9.59 4.60 -4.07
C LYS A 89 -9.19 3.57 -5.12
N MET A 90 -8.14 2.80 -4.84
CA MET A 90 -7.68 1.75 -5.75
C MET A 90 -8.73 0.63 -5.93
N ALA A 91 -9.48 0.30 -4.89
CA ALA A 91 -10.59 -0.66 -4.98
C ALA A 91 -11.75 -0.12 -5.83
N GLU A 92 -12.12 1.15 -5.65
CA GLU A 92 -13.13 1.83 -6.47
C GLU A 92 -12.73 1.84 -7.95
N ASP A 93 -11.48 2.23 -8.25
CA ASP A 93 -10.93 2.25 -9.62
C ASP A 93 -10.89 0.86 -10.26
N ALA A 94 -10.67 -0.18 -9.47
CA ALA A 94 -10.64 -1.58 -9.92
C ALA A 94 -12.02 -2.26 -9.96
N GLU A 95 -13.09 -1.54 -9.60
CA GLU A 95 -14.45 -2.06 -9.40
C GLU A 95 -14.46 -3.29 -8.46
N ALA A 96 -13.61 -3.25 -7.43
CA ALA A 96 -13.47 -4.29 -6.43
C ALA A 96 -14.38 -4.01 -5.22
N ARG A 97 -14.90 -5.06 -4.61
CA ARG A 97 -15.61 -4.95 -3.33
C ARG A 97 -14.60 -4.68 -2.22
N LEU A 98 -14.82 -3.63 -1.43
CA LEU A 98 -14.04 -3.37 -0.22
C LEU A 98 -14.76 -3.91 1.01
N GLU A 99 -14.03 -4.65 1.85
CA GLU A 99 -14.49 -5.10 3.17
C GLU A 99 -13.44 -4.70 4.23
N VAL A 100 -13.85 -3.92 5.21
CA VAL A 100 -12.99 -3.49 6.32
C VAL A 100 -13.20 -4.42 7.51
N ILE A 101 -12.12 -5.00 8.01
CA ILE A 101 -12.15 -6.06 9.02
C ILE A 101 -11.53 -5.55 10.33
N SER A 102 -12.30 -5.62 11.41
CA SER A 102 -11.79 -5.28 12.74
C SER A 102 -11.00 -6.45 13.35
N THR A 103 -10.05 -6.14 14.22
CA THR A 103 -9.22 -7.11 14.96
C THR A 103 -9.93 -7.72 16.18
N HIS A 104 -11.25 -7.58 16.30
CA HIS A 104 -12.01 -8.11 17.44
C HIS A 104 -12.36 -9.60 17.31
N THR A 105 -12.17 -10.19 16.14
CA THR A 105 -12.33 -11.63 15.89
C THR A 105 -10.98 -12.28 15.69
N GLU A 106 -10.91 -13.61 15.87
CA GLU A 106 -9.69 -14.38 15.64
C GLU A 106 -9.22 -14.23 14.19
N GLU A 107 -10.14 -14.25 13.23
CA GLU A 107 -9.85 -14.09 11.80
C GLU A 107 -9.34 -12.68 11.47
N GLY A 108 -9.91 -11.65 12.10
CA GLY A 108 -9.47 -10.27 11.92
C GLY A 108 -8.07 -10.03 12.48
N GLU A 109 -7.79 -10.60 13.65
CA GLU A 109 -6.44 -10.56 14.24
C GLU A 109 -5.43 -11.34 13.40
N MET A 110 -5.82 -12.50 12.84
CA MET A 110 -4.98 -13.25 11.90
C MET A 110 -4.71 -12.44 10.62
N LEU A 111 -5.72 -11.77 10.06
CA LEU A 111 -5.53 -10.90 8.89
C LEU A 111 -4.46 -9.84 9.16
N TYR A 112 -4.55 -9.18 10.32
CA TYR A 112 -3.58 -8.16 10.70
C TYR A 112 -2.17 -8.75 10.93
N ARG A 113 -2.04 -9.78 11.76
CA ARG A 113 -0.73 -10.32 12.18
C ARG A 113 -0.03 -11.16 11.12
N SER A 114 -0.76 -11.97 10.38
CA SER A 114 -0.18 -12.95 9.46
C SER A 114 -0.06 -12.41 8.03
N PHE A 115 -0.93 -11.49 7.64
CA PHE A 115 -1.00 -10.95 6.28
C PHE A 115 -0.73 -9.44 6.22
N GLY A 116 -0.26 -8.84 7.32
CA GLY A 116 0.05 -7.41 7.40
C GLY A 116 -1.20 -6.52 7.28
N GLY A 117 -2.39 -7.08 7.48
CA GLY A 117 -3.67 -6.37 7.42
C GLY A 117 -4.26 -6.23 6.02
N ILE A 118 -3.61 -6.71 4.96
CA ILE A 118 -4.05 -6.51 3.57
C ILE A 118 -4.09 -7.84 2.85
N ALA A 119 -5.27 -8.23 2.37
CA ALA A 119 -5.47 -9.40 1.55
C ALA A 119 -6.52 -9.15 0.47
N ALA A 120 -6.52 -9.98 -0.58
CA ALA A 120 -7.48 -9.88 -1.66
C ALA A 120 -7.84 -11.25 -2.22
N ILE A 121 -9.11 -11.39 -2.61
CA ILE A 121 -9.61 -12.48 -3.45
C ILE A 121 -9.53 -12.00 -4.89
N THR A 122 -8.89 -12.76 -5.76
CA THR A 122 -8.64 -12.37 -7.15
C THR A 122 -9.64 -12.97 -8.13
N LYS A 123 -9.88 -12.28 -9.25
CA LYS A 123 -10.75 -12.75 -10.34
C LYS A 123 -10.10 -13.91 -11.10
N TYR A 124 -8.78 -13.84 -11.26
CA TYR A 124 -7.95 -14.84 -11.93
C TYR A 124 -6.77 -15.25 -11.06
N ARG A 125 -6.17 -16.39 -11.39
CA ARG A 125 -5.04 -16.94 -10.65
C ARG A 125 -3.83 -16.00 -10.68
N THR A 126 -3.24 -15.81 -9.51
CA THR A 126 -1.93 -15.18 -9.35
C THR A 126 -0.90 -16.30 -9.31
N PHE A 127 -0.06 -16.39 -10.35
CA PHE A 127 0.97 -17.43 -10.49
C PHE A 127 2.31 -16.95 -9.96
#